data_AF-A0A915HX58-F1
#
_entry.id   AF-A0A915HX58-F1
#
_cell.length_a   1.000
_cell.length_b   1.000
_cell.length_c   1.000
_cell.angle_alpha   90.00
_cell.angle_beta   90.00
_cell.angle_gamma   90.00
#
_symmetry.space_group_name_H-M   'P 1'
#
loop_
_entity.id
_entity.type
_entity.pdbx_description
1 polymer ?
#
loop_
_entity_poly.entity_id
_entity_poly.type
_entity_poly.pdbx_seq_one_letter_code
_entity_poly.pdbx_strand_id
1 'polypeptide(L)' 'MHSITKYINGHSDVLMGCVCTNNEEVDKQMTFYQLAAGGVPSPFDCYLVNRGVKTLHVRMERHMTNALRVALY' A
#
# COMPACT_ATOMS: atom_id res chain seq x y z
N MET A 1 -4.25 3.85 7.46
CA MET A 1 -4.64 2.58 6.80
C MET A 1 -4.61 2.79 5.30
N HIS A 2 -4.09 1.83 4.53
CA HIS A 2 -4.06 1.89 3.07
C HIS A 2 -4.47 0.56 2.44
N SER A 3 -5.23 0.64 1.33
CA SER A 3 -5.30 -0.48 0.38
C SER A 3 -4.04 -0.43 -0.50
N ILE A 4 -3.05 -1.27 -0.18
CA ILE A 4 -1.78 -1.34 -0.90
C ILE A 4 -1.98 -1.75 -2.36
N THR A 5 -3.03 -2.52 -2.63
CA THR A 5 -3.46 -2.93 -3.97
C THR A 5 -3.42 -1.80 -5.02
N LYS A 6 -3.63 -0.55 -4.59
CA LYS A 6 -3.86 0.62 -5.46
C LYS A 6 -2.52 1.27 -5.77
N TYR A 7 -2.33 2.52 -5.38
CA TYR A 7 -1.15 3.30 -5.76
C TYR A 7 0.17 2.77 -5.20
N ILE A 8 0.17 2.23 -3.97
CA ILE A 8 1.39 1.77 -3.30
C ILE A 8 2.04 0.63 -4.09
N ASN A 9 1.29 -0.44 -4.39
CA ASN A 9 1.74 -1.45 -5.34
C ASN A 9 1.88 -0.85 -6.74
N GLY A 10 0.81 -0.27 -7.27
CA GLY A 10 0.81 0.48 -8.53
C GLY A 10 0.89 -0.37 -9.80
N HIS A 11 0.87 -1.70 -9.69
CA HIS A 11 1.04 -2.63 -10.81
C HIS A 11 -0.17 -3.55 -11.04
N SER A 12 -1.25 -3.38 -10.25
CA SER A 12 -2.53 -4.11 -10.39
C SER A 12 -2.43 -5.65 -10.31
N ASP A 13 -1.38 -6.15 -9.65
CA ASP A 13 -1.03 -7.57 -9.55
C ASP A 13 -0.95 -8.09 -8.10
N VAL A 14 -1.30 -7.26 -7.10
CA VAL A 14 -1.26 -7.62 -5.67
C VAL A 14 -2.52 -7.15 -4.95
N LEU A 15 -3.10 -8.02 -4.11
CA LEU A 15 -4.15 -7.67 -3.14
C LEU A 15 -3.56 -7.63 -1.73
N MET A 16 -3.38 -6.43 -1.19
CA MET A 16 -2.80 -6.24 0.14
C MET A 16 -3.37 -4.98 0.83
N GLY A 17 -3.39 -5.01 2.16
CA GLY A 17 -3.68 -3.86 3.03
C GLY A 17 -2.52 -3.59 4.00
N CYS A 18 -2.46 -2.37 4.53
CA CYS A 18 -1.50 -2.00 5.56
C CYS A 18 -2.10 -0.99 6.54
N VAL A 19 -1.71 -1.14 7.80
CA VAL A 19 -1.98 -0.21 8.89
C VAL A 19 -0.63 0.31 9.37
N CYS A 20 -0.50 1.63 9.45
CA CYS A 20 0.66 2.31 10.02
C CYS A 20 0.15 3.18 11.17
N THR A 21 0.78 3.08 12.33
CA THR A 21 0.45 3.82 13.54
C THR A 21 1.74 4.22 14.27
N ASN A 22 1.72 5.34 14.98
CA ASN A 22 2.77 5.76 15.91
C ASN A 22 2.42 5.47 17.38
N ASN A 23 1.22 4.95 17.64
CA ASN A 23 0.76 4.56 18.97
C ASN A 23 1.12 3.09 19.24
N GLU A 24 1.97 2.86 20.24
CA GLU A 24 2.45 1.53 20.63
C GLU A 24 1.34 0.59 21.11
N GLU A 25 0.30 1.10 21.77
CA GLU A 25 -0.82 0.28 22.23
C GLU A 25 -1.61 -0.26 21.04
N VAL A 26 -1.88 0.61 20.06
CA VAL A 26 -2.55 0.22 18.81
C VAL A 26 -1.70 -0.78 18.03
N ASP A 27 -0.38 -0.59 17.97
CA ASP A 27 0.54 -1.50 17.27
C ASP A 27 0.54 -2.91 17.89
N LYS A 28 0.59 -3.00 19.23
CA LYS A 28 0.51 -4.28 19.95
C LYS A 28 -0.82 -5.00 19.69
N GLN A 29 -1.93 -4.25 19.74
CA GLN A 29 -3.26 -4.81 19.45
C GLN A 29 -3.36 -5.31 18.00
N MET A 30 -2.90 -4.51 17.02
CA MET A 30 -2.94 -4.89 15.61
C MET A 30 -2.06 -6.11 15.32
N THR A 31 -0.88 -6.20 15.92
CA THR A 31 0.00 -7.37 15.80
C THR A 31 -0.66 -8.64 16.36
N PHE A 32 -1.31 -8.53 17.52
CA PHE A 32 -2.11 -9.64 18.07
C PHE A 32 -3.23 -10.06 17.12
N TYR A 33 -4.01 -9.12 16.57
CA TYR A 33 -5.07 -9.44 15.62
C TYR A 33 -4.54 -10.04 14.32
N GLN A 34 -3.41 -9.58 13.81
CA GLN A 34 -2.79 -10.12 12.60
C GLN A 34 -2.40 -11.60 12.80
N LEU A 35 -1.86 -11.94 13.97
CA LEU A 35 -1.55 -13.31 14.35
C LEU A 35 -2.82 -14.15 14.56
N ALA A 36 -3.78 -13.64 15.33
CA ALA A 36 -4.97 -14.39 15.75
C ALA A 36 -5.98 -14.63 14.62
N ALA A 37 -6.22 -13.61 13.77
CA ALA A 37 -7.12 -13.72 12.63
C ALA A 37 -6.46 -14.31 11.38
N GLY A 38 -5.12 -14.39 11.36
CA GLY A 38 -4.35 -14.95 10.24
C GLY A 38 -4.38 -14.11 8.96
N GLY A 39 -4.81 -12.84 9.04
CA GLY A 39 -4.88 -11.91 7.92
C GLY A 39 -3.51 -11.38 7.47
N VAL A 40 -2.56 -12.28 7.20
CA VAL A 40 -1.19 -11.97 6.76
C VAL A 40 -1.05 -12.09 5.25
N PRO A 41 -0.29 -11.20 4.59
CA PRO A 41 -0.02 -11.31 3.16
C PRO A 41 0.98 -12.43 2.83
N SER A 42 0.93 -12.93 1.60
CA SER A 42 1.98 -13.78 1.04
C SER A 42 3.34 -13.05 1.04
N PRO A 43 4.46 -13.70 1.43
CA PRO A 43 5.79 -13.10 1.32
C PRO A 43 6.15 -12.67 -0.10
N PHE A 44 5.64 -13.37 -1.11
CA PHE A 44 5.84 -13.00 -2.51
C PHE A 44 5.09 -11.70 -2.86
N ASP A 45 3.88 -11.53 -2.35
CA ASP A 45 3.11 -10.28 -2.52
C ASP A 45 3.83 -9.12 -1.82
N CYS A 46 4.42 -9.35 -0.64
CA CYS A 46 5.26 -8.35 0.04
C CYS A 46 6.45 -7.93 -0.82
N TYR A 47 7.10 -8.88 -1.50
CA TYR A 47 8.18 -8.59 -2.45
C TYR A 47 7.70 -7.74 -3.64
N LEU A 48 6.57 -8.10 -4.26
CA LEU A 48 6.00 -7.35 -5.39
C LEU A 48 5.62 -5.93 -4.98
N VAL A 49 5.03 -5.74 -3.80
CA VAL A 49 4.73 -4.42 -3.25
C VAL A 49 6.02 -3.63 -3.02
N ASN A 50 7.05 -4.25 -2.42
CA ASN A 50 8.33 -3.59 -2.20
C ASN A 50 9.06 -3.24 -3.51
N ARG A 51 8.82 -4.00 -4.59
CA ARG A 51 9.22 -3.62 -5.95
C ARG A 51 8.44 -2.39 -6.42
N GLY A 52 7.12 -2.36 -6.23
CA GLY A 52 6.25 -1.26 -6.62
C GLY A 52 6.53 0.08 -5.92
N VAL A 53 6.88 0.03 -4.63
CA VAL A 53 7.19 1.22 -3.82
C VAL A 53 8.38 2.00 -4.37
N LYS A 54 9.38 1.32 -4.97
CA LYS A 54 10.57 1.98 -5.52
C LYS A 54 10.25 3.00 -6.62
N THR A 55 9.17 2.78 -7.38
CA THR A 55 8.72 3.69 -8.44
C THR A 55 7.55 4.58 -8.02
N LEU A 56 7.14 4.53 -6.75
CA LEU A 56 5.96 5.27 -6.28
C LEU A 56 6.06 6.78 -6.54
N HIS A 57 7.21 7.39 -6.22
CA HIS A 57 7.42 8.83 -6.38
C HIS A 57 7.25 9.29 -7.83
N VAL A 58 7.94 8.66 -8.79
CA VAL A 58 7.80 9.00 -10.22
C VAL A 58 6.42 8.69 -10.78
N ARG A 59 5.77 7.61 -10.32
CA ARG A 59 4.41 7.27 -10.76
C ARG A 59 3.40 8.31 -10.28
N MET A 60 3.47 8.72 -9.01
CA MET A 60 2.53 9.69 -8.45
C MET A 60 2.67 11.08 -9.05
N GLU A 61 3.89 11.52 -9.36
CA GLU A 61 4.11 12.77 -10.11
C GLU A 61 3.44 12.73 -11.49
N ARG A 62 3.60 11.62 -12.23
CA ARG A 62 2.96 11.44 -13.53
C ARG A 62 1.44 11.34 -13.42
N HIS A 63 0.92 10.62 -12.43
CA HIS A 63 -0.52 10.55 -12.15
C HIS A 63 -1.10 11.94 -11.88
N MET A 64 -0.45 12.75 -11.05
CA MET A 64 -0.88 14.12 -10.76
C MET A 64 -0.89 14.99 -12.02
N THR A 65 0.21 14.98 -12.79
CA THR A 65 0.31 15.83 -13.99
C THR A 65 -0.72 15.43 -15.05
N ASN A 66 -0.96 14.14 -15.24
CA ASN A 66 -1.98 13.67 -16.18
C ASN A 66 -3.39 13.97 -15.70
N ALA A 67 -3.69 13.73 -14.41
CA ALA A 67 -4.99 14.01 -13.84
C ALA A 67 -5.34 15.50 -13.92
N LEU A 68 -4.39 16.40 -13.66
CA LEU A 68 -4.59 17.84 -13.81
C LEU A 68 -4.90 18.24 -15.26
N ARG A 69 -4.20 17.65 -16.24
CA ARG A 69 -4.52 17.90 -17.66
C ARG A 69 -5.94 17.45 -18.02
N VAL A 70 -6.38 16.31 -17.52
CA VAL A 70 -7.76 15.80 -17.74
C VAL A 70 -8.78 16.68 -17.03
N ALA A 71 -8.50 17.13 -15.82
CA ALA A 71 -9.41 17.96 -15.03
C ALA A 71 -9.58 19.38 -15.58
N LEU A 72 -8.58 19.89 -16.30
CA LEU A 72 -8.56 21.22 -16.91
C LEU A 72 -8.97 21.22 -18.40
N TYR A 73 -9.25 20.04 -18.97
CA TYR A 73 -9.81 19.91 -20.31
C TYR A 73 -11.32 20.06 -20.27
#